data_AF-A0A1S9PDE4-F1
#
_entry.id   AF-A0A1S9PDE4-F1
#
_cell.length_a   1.000
_cell.length_b   1.000
_cell.length_c   1.000
_cell.angle_alpha   90.00
_cell.angle_beta   90.00
_cell.angle_gamma   90.00
#
_symmetry.space_group_name_H-M   'P 1'
#
loop_
_entity.id
_entity.type
_entity.pdbx_description
1 polymer ?
#
loop_
_entity_poly.entity_id
_entity_poly.type
_entity_poly.pdbx_seq_one_letter_code
_entity_poly.pdbx_strand_id
1 'polypeptide(L)'
;MLYYTQLIFIKPGCEEEFHAFEDKVLPLLKEHNGVLMYRIRPEAASFVESSEPLPYEVHLVSFGSKDDFNGYAADPGRLAFIEMKDRSVDKIVLIEGMAL
;
A
#
# COMPACT_ATOMS: atom_id res chain seq x y z
N MET A 1 13.96 11.18 5.68
CA MET A 1 12.70 10.91 4.98
C MET A 1 12.86 9.58 4.26
N LEU A 2 12.01 8.62 4.58
CA LEU A 2 11.98 7.31 3.94
C LEU A 2 10.77 7.24 3.03
N TYR A 3 10.92 6.59 1.88
CA TYR A 3 9.85 6.36 0.92
C TYR A 3 9.59 4.87 0.81
N TYR A 4 8.32 4.48 0.87
CA TYR A 4 7.87 3.12 0.71
C TYR A 4 6.96 3.05 -0.50
N THR A 5 7.40 2.33 -1.52
CA THR A 5 6.57 1.98 -2.66
C THR A 5 5.94 0.62 -2.41
N GLN A 6 4.62 0.53 -2.53
CA GLN A 6 3.88 -0.74 -2.49
C GLN A 6 3.30 -1.01 -3.86
N LEU A 7 3.69 -2.13 -4.47
CA LEU A 7 3.01 -2.69 -5.65
C LEU A 7 2.03 -3.75 -5.14
N ILE A 8 0.74 -3.47 -5.25
CA ILE A 8 -0.32 -4.27 -4.64
C ILE A 8 -1.02 -5.08 -5.73
N PHE A 9 -1.10 -6.38 -5.51
CA PHE A 9 -1.78 -7.33 -6.38
C PHE A 9 -2.95 -7.92 -5.59
N ILE A 10 -4.15 -7.84 -6.15
CA ILE A 10 -5.36 -8.34 -5.50
C ILE A 10 -5.82 -9.63 -6.16
N LYS A 11 -6.60 -10.41 -5.41
CA LYS A 11 -7.28 -11.59 -5.94
C LYS A 11 -8.44 -11.15 -6.85
N PRO A 12 -8.71 -11.88 -7.95
CA PRO A 12 -9.80 -11.51 -8.87
C PRO A 12 -11.15 -11.43 -8.16
N GLY A 13 -11.89 -10.33 -8.35
CA GLY A 13 -13.22 -10.14 -7.78
C GLY A 13 -13.22 -9.66 -6.32
N CYS A 14 -12.07 -9.32 -5.75
CA CYS A 14 -11.94 -8.81 -4.38
C CYS A 14 -11.71 -7.29 -4.31
N GLU A 15 -12.01 -6.54 -5.38
CA GLU A 15 -11.79 -5.09 -5.48
C GLU A 15 -12.52 -4.34 -4.35
N GLU A 16 -13.80 -4.64 -4.12
CA GLU A 16 -14.61 -3.97 -3.10
C GLU A 16 -14.09 -4.24 -1.67
N GLU A 17 -13.73 -5.50 -1.37
CA GLU A 17 -13.16 -5.89 -0.08
C GLU A 17 -11.80 -5.20 0.14
N PHE A 18 -10.97 -5.11 -0.90
CA PHE A 18 -9.69 -4.41 -0.86
C PHE A 18 -9.89 -2.91 -0.61
N HIS A 19 -10.80 -2.26 -1.33
CA HIS A 19 -11.09 -0.83 -1.13
C HIS A 19 -11.65 -0.57 0.27
N ALA A 20 -12.54 -1.44 0.77
CA ALA A 20 -13.07 -1.34 2.12
C ALA A 20 -11.98 -1.46 3.18
N PHE A 21 -10.98 -2.34 2.98
CA PHE A 21 -9.79 -2.41 3.83
C PHE A 21 -9.00 -1.09 3.80
N GLU A 22 -8.72 -0.56 2.62
CA GLU A 22 -7.97 0.68 2.44
C GLU A 22 -8.65 1.89 3.08
N ASP A 23 -9.97 1.99 2.97
CA ASP A 23 -10.77 3.06 3.59
C ASP A 23 -10.66 3.06 5.12
N LYS A 24 -10.33 1.92 5.74
CA LYS A 24 -10.07 1.82 7.18
C LYS A 24 -8.63 2.16 7.54
N VAL A 25 -7.65 1.72 6.76
CA VAL A 25 -6.24 1.77 7.17
C VAL A 25 -5.48 2.98 6.64
N LEU A 26 -5.81 3.50 5.45
CA LEU A 26 -5.12 4.66 4.89
C LEU A 26 -5.26 5.93 5.74
N PRO A 27 -6.41 6.22 6.40
CA PRO A 27 -6.50 7.35 7.30
C PRO A 27 -5.50 7.31 8.47
N LEU A 28 -5.18 6.10 8.96
CA LEU A 28 -4.27 5.88 10.09
C LEU A 28 -2.83 6.28 9.77
N LEU A 29 -2.44 6.38 8.49
CA LEU A 29 -1.11 6.87 8.09
C LEU A 29 -0.77 8.20 8.77
N LYS A 30 -1.75 9.12 8.86
CA LYS A 30 -1.54 10.46 9.44
C LYS A 30 -1.24 10.42 10.94
N GLU A 31 -1.75 9.41 11.64
CA GLU A 31 -1.50 9.21 13.08
C GLU A 31 -0.05 8.80 13.35
N HIS A 32 0.64 8.28 12.33
CA HIS A 32 2.03 7.83 12.37
C HIS A 32 2.93 8.67 11.47
N ASN A 33 2.63 9.96 11.30
CA ASN A 33 3.44 10.89 10.48
C ASN A 33 3.66 10.43 9.01
N GLY A 34 2.81 9.53 8.52
CA GLY A 34 2.83 9.00 7.17
C GLY A 34 2.08 9.90 6.20
N VAL A 35 2.63 10.05 5.00
CA VAL A 35 2.01 10.80 3.92
C VAL A 35 1.85 9.88 2.71
N LEU A 36 0.61 9.57 2.34
CA LEU A 36 0.29 8.91 1.07
C LEU A 36 0.50 9.92 -0.06
N MET A 37 1.65 9.84 -0.73
CA MET A 37 2.02 10.77 -1.79
C MET A 37 1.28 10.45 -3.09
N TYR A 38 1.28 9.16 -3.47
CA TYR A 38 0.60 8.69 -4.67
C TYR A 38 -0.20 7.43 -4.36
N ARG A 39 -1.39 7.36 -4.94
CA ARG A 39 -2.25 6.19 -5.00
C ARG A 39 -2.71 6.06 -6.44
N ILE A 40 -2.25 5.02 -7.12
CA ILE A 40 -2.38 4.89 -8.58
C ILE A 40 -2.98 3.53 -8.90
N ARG A 41 -4.06 3.51 -9.68
CA ARG A 41 -4.60 2.29 -10.31
C ARG A 41 -4.24 2.33 -11.79
N PRO A 42 -3.08 1.77 -12.19
CA PRO A 42 -2.60 1.93 -13.55
C PRO A 42 -3.41 1.05 -14.51
N GLU A 43 -3.72 1.58 -15.69
CA GLU A 43 -4.20 0.77 -16.81
C GLU A 43 -3.04 0.11 -17.53
N ALA A 44 -3.31 -0.92 -18.34
CA ALA A 44 -2.26 -1.62 -19.11
C ALA A 44 -1.39 -0.69 -19.97
N ALA A 45 -1.97 0.37 -20.54
CA ALA A 45 -1.26 1.38 -21.33
C ALA A 45 -0.29 2.25 -20.50
N SER A 46 -0.37 2.20 -19.17
CA SER A 46 0.56 2.91 -18.27
C SER A 46 1.96 2.27 -18.25
N PHE A 47 2.09 1.03 -18.72
CA PHE A 47 3.32 0.26 -18.71
C PHE A 47 3.92 0.19 -20.10
N VAL A 48 5.17 0.65 -20.25
CA VAL A 48 5.92 0.54 -21.51
C VAL A 48 6.42 -0.89 -21.72
N GLU A 49 6.83 -1.56 -20.64
CA GLU A 49 7.29 -2.94 -20.63
C GLU A 49 6.95 -3.57 -19.27
N SER A 50 6.68 -4.88 -19.26
CA SER A 50 6.58 -5.65 -18.03
C SER A 50 7.07 -7.07 -18.22
N SER A 51 7.87 -7.56 -17.28
CA SER A 51 8.29 -8.97 -17.18
C SER A 51 7.47 -9.76 -16.15
N GLU A 52 6.60 -9.06 -15.41
CA GLU A 52 5.81 -9.59 -14.29
C GLU A 52 4.32 -9.22 -14.50
N PRO A 53 3.39 -9.83 -13.74
CA PRO A 53 2.03 -9.31 -13.65
C PRO A 53 2.03 -7.82 -13.27
N LEU A 54 1.05 -7.09 -13.77
CA LEU A 54 0.88 -5.67 -13.45
C LEU A 54 0.20 -5.52 -12.08
N PRO A 55 0.66 -4.59 -11.21
CA PRO A 55 -0.02 -4.32 -9.96
C PRO A 55 -1.41 -3.74 -10.23
N TYR A 56 -2.35 -4.09 -9.36
CA TYR A 56 -3.67 -3.49 -9.35
C TYR A 56 -3.61 -2.05 -8.84
N GLU A 57 -2.84 -1.81 -7.78
CA GLU A 57 -2.67 -0.49 -7.19
C GLU A 57 -1.21 -0.27 -6.76
N VAL A 58 -0.73 0.97 -6.92
CA VAL A 58 0.60 1.41 -6.49
C VAL A 58 0.45 2.52 -5.46
N HIS A 59 1.07 2.35 -4.30
CA HIS A 59 1.22 3.42 -3.32
C HIS A 59 2.66 3.91 -3.29
N LEU A 60 2.84 5.22 -3.21
CA LEU A 60 4.07 5.83 -2.70
C LEU A 60 3.73 6.53 -1.39
N VAL A 61 4.34 6.09 -0.31
CA VAL A 61 4.13 6.65 1.04
C VAL A 61 5.46 7.14 1.58
N SER A 62 5.49 8.30 2.23
CA SER A 62 6.67 8.78 2.93
C SER A 62 6.47 8.83 4.45
N PHE A 63 7.53 8.55 5.20
CA PHE A 63 7.59 8.70 6.65
C PHE A 63 8.83 9.48 7.08
N GLY A 64 8.71 10.20 8.20
CA GLY A 64 9.82 10.95 8.79
C GLY A 64 10.97 10.04 9.21
N SER A 65 10.63 8.89 9.80
CA SER A 65 11.56 7.87 10.31
C SER A 65 11.07 6.44 10.03
N LYS A 66 11.93 5.46 10.32
CA LYS A 66 11.56 4.04 10.26
C LYS A 66 10.62 3.63 11.39
N ASP A 67 10.72 4.29 12.54
CA ASP A 67 9.86 4.05 13.70
C ASP A 67 8.42 4.47 13.41
N ASP A 68 8.23 5.58 12.69
CA ASP A 68 6.91 6.01 12.19
C ASP A 68 6.27 4.94 11.28
N PHE A 69 7.05 4.40 10.33
CA PHE A 69 6.58 3.31 9.46
C PHE A 69 6.23 2.04 10.25
N ASN A 70 7.10 1.64 11.18
CA ASN A 70 6.88 0.47 12.03
C ASN A 70 5.65 0.66 12.93
N GLY A 71 5.45 1.88 13.46
CA GLY A 71 4.27 2.26 14.23
C GLY A 71 3.00 2.07 13.42
N TYR A 72 2.96 2.59 12.19
CA TYR A 72 1.83 2.36 11.28
C TYR A 72 1.61 0.89 10.97
N ALA A 73 2.68 0.13 10.68
CA ALA A 73 2.59 -1.28 10.35
C ALA A 73 2.01 -2.12 11.51
N ALA A 74 2.35 -1.76 12.75
CA ALA A 74 1.90 -2.41 13.98
C ALA A 74 0.65 -1.79 14.61
N ASP A 75 0.04 -0.79 13.97
CA ASP A 75 -1.11 -0.07 14.52
C ASP A 75 -2.28 -1.02 14.84
N PRO A 76 -2.83 -1.03 16.07
CA PRO A 76 -3.92 -1.93 16.44
C PRO A 76 -5.18 -1.76 15.59
N GLY A 77 -5.50 -0.53 15.19
CA GLY A 77 -6.59 -0.21 14.28
C GLY A 77 -6.35 -0.79 12.89
N ARG A 78 -5.11 -0.78 12.40
CA ARG A 78 -4.73 -1.46 11.15
C ARG A 78 -4.81 -2.98 11.27
N LEU A 79 -4.28 -3.54 12.36
CA LEU A 79 -4.24 -4.99 12.60
C LEU A 79 -5.63 -5.59 12.75
N ALA A 80 -6.61 -4.82 13.25
CA ALA A 80 -8.01 -5.24 13.34
C ALA A 80 -8.64 -5.60 11.97
N PHE A 81 -8.08 -5.10 10.86
CA PHE A 81 -8.57 -5.37 9.50
C PHE A 81 -7.62 -6.26 8.68
N ILE A 82 -6.62 -6.89 9.30
CA ILE A 82 -5.61 -7.68 8.57
C ILE A 82 -6.24 -8.86 7.81
N GLU A 83 -7.29 -9.47 8.36
CA GLU A 83 -7.99 -10.56 7.69
C GLU A 83 -8.66 -10.11 6.39
N MET A 84 -9.19 -8.88 6.33
CA MET A 84 -9.76 -8.33 5.09
C MET A 84 -8.68 -8.18 4.01
N LYS A 85 -7.50 -7.68 4.40
CA LYS A 85 -6.34 -7.61 3.52
C LYS A 85 -5.92 -9.01 3.06
N ASP A 86 -5.80 -9.98 3.95
CA ASP A 86 -5.37 -11.34 3.57
C ASP A 86 -6.39 -12.05 2.67
N ARG A 87 -7.69 -11.74 2.82
CA ARG A 87 -8.73 -12.25 1.93
C ARG A 87 -8.69 -11.63 0.54
N SER A 88 -8.35 -10.35 0.42
CA SER A 88 -8.43 -9.59 -0.84
C SER A 88 -7.11 -9.47 -1.61
N VAL A 89 -5.97 -9.49 -0.92
CA VAL A 89 -4.64 -9.30 -1.50
C VAL A 89 -4.01 -10.65 -1.84
N ASP A 90 -3.40 -10.73 -3.02
CA ASP A 90 -2.59 -11.87 -3.47
C ASP A 90 -1.13 -11.71 -3.03
N LYS A 91 -0.50 -10.59 -3.41
CA LYS A 91 0.86 -10.24 -2.98
C LYS A 91 1.05 -8.72 -2.88
N ILE A 92 2.00 -8.30 -2.05
CA ILE A 92 2.50 -6.92 -1.99
C ILE A 92 4.01 -6.97 -2.15
N VAL A 93 4.55 -6.19 -3.10
CA VAL A 93 5.98 -5.91 -3.17
C VAL A 93 6.22 -4.57 -2.48
N LEU A 94 6.97 -4.59 -1.38
CA LEU A 94 7.36 -3.40 -0.61
C LEU A 94 8.81 -3.03 -0.93
N ILE A 95 9.03 -1.79 -1.34
CA ILE A 95 10.35 -1.25 -1.67
C ILE A 95 10.61 -0.04 -0.77
N GLU A 96 11.67 -0.08 0.03
CA GLU A 96 12.18 1.06 0.79
C GLU A 96 13.17 1.85 -0.07
N GLY A 97 13.00 3.16 -0.16
CA GLY A 97 13.82 4.05 -0.98
C GLY A 97 14.12 5.39 -0.30
N MET A 98 15.05 6.12 -0.90
CA MET A 98 15.44 7.48 -0.50
C MET A 98 15.45 8.40 -1.73
N ALA A 99 15.16 9.68 -1.51
CA ALA A 99 15.40 10.72 -2.51
C ALA A 99 16.90 11.07 -2.54
N LEU A 100 17.43 11.35 -3.74
CA LEU A 100 18.84 11.71 -3.98
C LEU A 100 19.02 13.22 -4.13
#